data_AF-A0A2V5MCC0-F1
#
_entry.id   AF-A0A2V5MCC0-F1
#
_cell.length_a   1.000
_cell.length_b   1.000
_cell.length_c   1.000
_cell.angle_alpha   90.00
_cell.angle_beta   90.00
_cell.angle_gamma   90.00
#
_symmetry.space_group_name_H-M   'P 1'
#
loop_
_entity.id
_entity.type
_entity.pdbx_description
1 polymer ?
#
loop_
_entity_poly.entity_id
_entity_poly.type
_entity_poly.pdbx_seq_one_letter_code
_entity_poly.pdbx_strand_id
1 'polypeptide(L)'
;YDATVKFCDRFIDPKSRTHDQMVQAARSGNKNIAEGSQVSGTSKKMELKLVGVARASLEELLGDYKDFLRQRGMAEWGKNHPMSGVVRRLAYAPDRSHKTYSSYVEHAPPEVAANTMLCLRPTTCWISSFGSWSRRF
;
A
#
# COMPACT_ATOMS: atom_id res chain seq x y z
N TYR A 1 0.17 -7.06 0.95
CA TYR A 1 0.22 -8.07 -0.13
C TYR A 1 -1.11 -8.81 -0.20
N ASP A 2 -1.49 -9.55 0.82
CA ASP A 2 -2.73 -10.37 0.83
C ASP A 2 -3.99 -9.58 0.48
N ALA A 3 -4.18 -8.39 1.06
CA ALA A 3 -5.32 -7.52 0.74
C ALA A 3 -5.34 -7.09 -0.75
N THR A 4 -4.18 -6.92 -1.39
CA THR A 4 -4.10 -6.63 -2.83
C THR A 4 -4.54 -7.85 -3.64
N VAL A 5 -4.07 -9.05 -3.27
CA VAL A 5 -4.48 -10.29 -3.95
C VAL A 5 -5.99 -10.45 -3.89
N LYS A 6 -6.57 -10.29 -2.69
CA LYS A 6 -8.03 -10.34 -2.49
C LYS A 6 -8.78 -9.27 -3.27
N PHE A 7 -8.25 -8.05 -3.34
CA PHE A 7 -8.84 -6.99 -4.15
C PHE A 7 -8.84 -7.37 -5.64
N CYS A 8 -7.68 -7.82 -6.15
CA CYS A 8 -7.51 -8.20 -7.55
C CYS A 8 -8.43 -9.36 -7.93
N ASP A 9 -8.49 -10.41 -7.11
CA ASP A 9 -9.36 -11.58 -7.34
C ASP A 9 -10.85 -11.22 -7.38
N ARG A 10 -11.26 -10.15 -6.69
CA ARG A 10 -12.66 -9.69 -6.66
C ARG A 10 -13.03 -8.76 -7.80
N PHE A 11 -12.12 -7.87 -8.18
CA PHE A 11 -12.49 -6.69 -8.97
C PHE A 11 -11.75 -6.55 -10.29
N ILE A 12 -10.67 -7.31 -10.48
CA ILE A 12 -9.84 -7.28 -11.67
C ILE A 12 -9.96 -8.64 -12.36
N ASP A 13 -10.09 -8.66 -13.69
CA ASP A 13 -10.10 -9.90 -14.44
C ASP A 13 -8.80 -10.69 -14.17
N PRO A 14 -8.85 -11.92 -13.64
CA PRO A 14 -7.67 -12.75 -13.38
C PRO A 14 -6.80 -13.03 -14.60
N LYS A 15 -7.35 -12.88 -15.82
CA LYS A 15 -6.60 -13.04 -17.07
C LYS A 15 -5.99 -11.73 -17.56
N SER A 16 -6.29 -10.61 -16.91
CA SER A 16 -5.78 -9.31 -17.33
C SER A 16 -4.35 -9.09 -16.84
N ARG A 17 -3.57 -8.37 -17.66
CA ARG A 17 -2.22 -7.95 -17.30
C ARG A 17 -2.19 -7.08 -16.04
N THR A 18 -3.25 -6.31 -15.80
CA THR A 18 -3.41 -5.46 -14.63
C THR A 18 -3.46 -6.26 -13.33
N HIS A 19 -4.14 -7.42 -13.30
CA HIS A 19 -4.17 -8.29 -12.12
C HIS A 19 -2.74 -8.69 -11.72
N ASP A 20 -1.98 -9.24 -12.68
CA ASP A 20 -0.60 -9.65 -12.46
C ASP A 20 0.28 -8.48 -12.01
N GLN A 21 0.16 -7.31 -12.65
CA GLN A 21 0.96 -6.13 -12.32
C GLN A 21 0.72 -5.67 -10.89
N MET A 22 -0.54 -5.53 -10.47
CA MET A 22 -0.88 -5.11 -9.11
C MET A 22 -0.38 -6.11 -8.06
N VAL A 23 -0.56 -7.42 -8.30
CA VAL A 23 -0.09 -8.47 -7.38
C VAL A 23 1.44 -8.48 -7.28
N GLN A 24 2.14 -8.35 -8.41
CA GLN A 24 3.61 -8.30 -8.42
C GLN A 24 4.16 -7.03 -7.78
N ALA A 25 3.55 -5.87 -8.02
CA ALA A 25 3.94 -4.61 -7.38
C ALA A 25 3.80 -4.71 -5.85
N ALA A 26 2.69 -5.27 -5.36
CA ALA A 26 2.49 -5.52 -3.93
C ALA A 26 3.50 -6.51 -3.34
N ARG A 27 3.85 -7.56 -4.08
CA ARG A 27 4.84 -8.56 -3.66
C ARG A 27 6.26 -7.98 -3.61
N SER A 28 6.67 -7.33 -4.69
CA SER A 28 7.98 -6.68 -4.85
C SER A 28 8.19 -5.63 -3.77
N GLY A 29 7.20 -4.75 -3.55
CA GLY A 29 7.25 -3.74 -2.50
C GLY A 29 7.47 -4.36 -1.11
N ASN A 30 6.67 -5.38 -0.76
CA ASN A 30 6.79 -6.06 0.53
C ASN A 30 8.16 -6.72 0.73
N LYS A 31 8.67 -7.42 -0.30
CA LYS A 31 9.97 -8.10 -0.27
C LYS A 31 11.11 -7.10 -0.09
N ASN A 32 11.13 -6.04 -0.89
CA ASN A 32 12.20 -5.03 -0.83
C ASN A 32 12.22 -4.26 0.50
N ILE A 33 11.07 -4.03 1.14
CA ILE A 33 11.02 -3.48 2.50
C ILE A 33 11.68 -4.44 3.48
N ALA A 34 11.30 -5.72 3.46
CA ALA A 34 11.85 -6.72 4.37
C ALA A 34 13.38 -6.85 4.21
N GLU A 35 13.87 -6.96 2.96
CA GLU A 35 15.30 -7.02 2.67
C GLU A 35 16.03 -5.73 3.08
N GLY A 36 15.44 -4.56 2.78
CA GLY A 36 15.99 -3.26 3.16
C GLY A 36 16.15 -3.12 4.68
N SER A 37 15.16 -3.57 5.44
CA SER A 37 15.22 -3.59 6.91
C SER A 37 16.32 -4.52 7.43
N GLN A 38 16.51 -5.69 6.83
CA GLN A 38 17.55 -6.65 7.25
C GLN A 38 18.96 -6.10 7.03
N VAL A 39 19.20 -5.37 5.93
CA VAL A 39 20.52 -4.83 5.59
C VAL A 39 20.78 -3.42 6.14
N SER A 40 19.82 -2.79 6.80
CA SER A 40 19.93 -1.42 7.34
C SER A 40 21.11 -1.26 8.31
N GLY A 41 21.42 -2.30 9.10
CA GLY A 41 22.54 -2.30 10.04
C GLY A 41 23.92 -2.56 9.39
N THR A 42 23.96 -3.06 8.15
CA THR A 42 25.19 -3.49 7.49
C THR A 42 25.57 -2.63 6.28
N SER A 43 24.61 -2.14 5.50
CA SER A 43 24.87 -1.35 4.30
C SER A 43 23.77 -0.31 4.04
N LYS A 44 24.09 0.95 4.34
CA LYS A 44 23.20 2.09 4.05
C LYS A 44 22.95 2.29 2.56
N LYS A 45 23.94 2.00 1.70
CA LYS A 45 23.77 2.06 0.24
C LYS A 45 22.73 1.03 -0.24
N MET A 46 22.77 -0.19 0.32
CA MET A 46 21.83 -1.24 -0.07
C MET A 46 20.43 -0.97 0.48
N GLU A 47 20.33 -0.54 1.74
CA GLU A 47 19.07 -0.10 2.36
C GLU A 47 18.37 0.95 1.48
N LEU A 48 19.06 2.04 1.12
CA LEU A 48 18.49 3.11 0.31
C LEU A 48 18.01 2.62 -1.07
N LYS A 49 18.78 1.75 -1.72
CA LYS A 49 18.40 1.17 -3.01
C LYS A 49 17.13 0.32 -2.88
N LEU A 50 17.06 -0.59 -1.91
CA LEU A 50 15.89 -1.47 -1.74
C LEU A 50 14.64 -0.68 -1.33
N VAL A 51 14.78 0.28 -0.42
CA VAL A 51 13.68 1.19 -0.05
C VAL A 51 13.21 2.02 -1.25
N GLY A 52 14.12 2.46 -2.11
CA GLY A 52 13.79 3.16 -3.36
C GLY A 52 12.97 2.29 -4.31
N VAL A 53 13.38 1.03 -4.53
CA VAL A 53 12.62 0.08 -5.36
C VAL A 53 11.26 -0.22 -4.74
N ALA A 54 11.20 -0.45 -3.42
CA ALA A 54 9.94 -0.68 -2.73
C ALA A 54 8.97 0.49 -2.91
N ARG A 55 9.48 1.72 -2.78
CA ARG A 55 8.69 2.94 -2.98
C ARG A 55 8.12 3.01 -4.40
N ALA A 56 8.93 2.77 -5.42
CA ALA A 56 8.47 2.78 -6.81
C ALA A 56 7.35 1.75 -7.04
N SER A 57 7.53 0.50 -6.58
CA SER A 57 6.50 -0.54 -6.72
C SER A 57 5.19 -0.18 -5.99
N LEU A 58 5.27 0.46 -4.81
CA LEU A 58 4.07 0.89 -4.09
C LEU A 58 3.42 2.12 -4.74
N GLU A 59 4.18 3.02 -5.36
CA GLU A 59 3.64 4.16 -6.11
C GLU A 59 2.87 3.70 -7.36
N GLU A 60 3.41 2.71 -8.09
CA GLU A 60 2.70 2.07 -9.21
C GLU A 60 1.37 1.45 -8.74
N LEU A 61 1.42 0.65 -7.68
CA LEU A 61 0.23 0.01 -7.12
C LEU A 61 -0.83 1.02 -6.66
N LEU A 62 -0.42 2.16 -6.10
CA LEU A 62 -1.35 3.24 -5.75
C LEU A 62 -1.97 3.88 -6.99
N GLY A 63 -1.21 4.01 -8.08
CA GLY A 63 -1.71 4.43 -9.38
C GLY A 63 -2.82 3.52 -9.88
N ASP A 64 -2.60 2.20 -9.82
CA ASP A 64 -3.57 1.19 -10.27
C ASP A 64 -4.92 1.30 -9.52
N TYR A 65 -4.90 1.52 -8.20
CA TYR A 65 -6.16 1.73 -7.44
C TYR A 65 -6.89 3.02 -7.83
N LYS A 66 -6.15 4.09 -8.12
CA LYS A 66 -6.75 5.35 -8.58
C LYS A 66 -7.34 5.21 -9.98
N ASP A 67 -6.63 4.53 -10.87
CA ASP A 67 -7.13 4.25 -12.20
C ASP A 67 -8.35 3.34 -12.16
N PHE A 68 -8.38 2.35 -11.27
CA PHE A 68 -9.57 1.53 -11.02
C PHE A 68 -10.79 2.39 -10.64
N LEU A 69 -10.64 3.32 -9.70
CA LEU A 69 -11.72 4.24 -9.30
C LEU A 69 -12.15 5.13 -10.47
N ARG A 70 -11.18 5.76 -11.14
CA ARG A 70 -11.39 6.68 -12.26
C ARG A 70 -12.11 6.02 -13.43
N GLN A 71 -11.66 4.85 -13.87
CA GLN A 71 -12.23 4.12 -15.01
C GLN A 71 -13.67 3.67 -14.75
N ARG A 72 -14.06 3.52 -13.48
CA ARG A 72 -15.40 3.09 -13.09
C ARG A 72 -16.28 4.23 -12.56
N GLY A 73 -15.82 5.48 -12.65
CA GLY A 73 -16.57 6.66 -12.19
C GLY A 73 -16.81 6.69 -10.68
N MET A 74 -15.97 6.01 -9.89
CA MET A 74 -16.09 5.94 -8.42
C MET A 74 -15.30 7.08 -7.76
N ALA A 75 -15.77 7.55 -6.61
CA ALA A 75 -15.13 8.67 -5.93
C ALA A 75 -13.85 8.27 -5.18
N GLU A 76 -12.76 9.01 -5.37
CA GLU A 76 -11.58 8.92 -4.51
C GLU A 76 -11.83 9.68 -3.20
N TRP A 77 -11.55 9.04 -2.06
CA TRP A 77 -11.70 9.66 -0.75
C TRP A 77 -10.64 10.71 -0.50
N GLY A 78 -11.09 11.94 -0.25
CA GLY A 78 -10.25 13.01 0.25
C GLY A 78 -9.69 12.74 1.66
N LYS A 79 -8.73 13.57 2.08
CA LYS A 79 -8.08 13.48 3.41
C LYS A 79 -9.07 13.56 4.57
N ASN A 80 -10.18 14.30 4.40
CA ASN A 80 -11.19 14.54 5.43
C ASN A 80 -12.39 13.60 5.34
N HIS A 81 -12.35 12.61 4.45
CA HIS A 81 -13.45 11.65 4.35
C HIS A 81 -13.56 10.85 5.66
N PRO A 82 -14.74 10.74 6.29
CA PRO A 82 -14.89 10.07 7.59
C PRO A 82 -14.33 8.65 7.60
N MET A 83 -14.54 7.90 6.49
CA MET A 83 -14.02 6.54 6.34
C MET A 83 -12.50 6.48 6.21
N SER A 84 -11.87 7.48 5.60
CA SER A 84 -10.39 7.57 5.55
C SER A 84 -9.79 7.61 6.95
N GLY A 85 -10.43 8.34 7.87
CA GLY A 85 -10.02 8.40 9.27
C GLY A 85 -10.19 7.07 9.99
N VAL A 86 -11.29 6.37 9.76
CA VAL A 86 -11.56 5.03 10.32
C VAL A 86 -10.51 4.03 9.84
N VAL A 87 -10.30 3.91 8.53
CA VAL A 87 -9.34 2.96 7.95
C VAL A 87 -7.92 3.25 8.43
N ARG A 88 -7.52 4.52 8.51
CA ARG A 88 -6.20 4.89 9.03
C ARG A 88 -6.04 4.52 10.49
N ARG A 89 -7.04 4.76 11.35
CA ARG A 89 -6.96 4.33 12.75
C ARG A 89 -6.82 2.83 12.88
N LEU A 90 -7.54 2.07 12.05
CA LEU A 90 -7.38 0.62 11.97
C LEU A 90 -5.96 0.26 11.54
N ALA A 91 -5.37 0.96 10.55
CA ALA A 91 -3.98 0.78 10.08
C ALA A 91 -2.92 0.89 11.20
N TYR A 92 -3.18 1.74 12.20
CA TYR A 92 -2.28 1.97 13.33
C TYR A 92 -2.62 1.14 14.58
N ALA A 93 -3.66 0.31 14.54
CA ALA A 93 -4.00 -0.56 15.66
C ALA A 93 -2.90 -1.61 15.90
N PRO A 94 -2.64 -2.00 17.17
CA PRO A 94 -1.59 -2.97 17.51
C PRO A 94 -1.86 -4.38 16.96
N ASP A 95 -3.13 -4.75 16.75
CA ASP A 95 -3.52 -6.00 16.07
C ASP A 95 -3.59 -5.79 14.55
N ARG A 96 -2.42 -5.85 13.91
CA ARG A 96 -2.22 -5.67 12.46
C ARG A 96 -2.52 -6.94 11.65
N SER A 97 -3.35 -7.84 12.14
CA SER A 97 -3.70 -9.04 11.39
C SER A 97 -4.60 -8.69 10.18
N HIS A 98 -4.45 -9.45 9.09
CA HIS A 98 -5.27 -9.30 7.86
C HIS A 98 -6.78 -9.29 8.15
N LYS A 99 -7.19 -9.98 9.22
CA LYS A 99 -8.57 -10.04 9.71
C LYS A 99 -9.17 -8.65 9.98
N THR A 100 -8.35 -7.67 10.39
CA THR A 100 -8.79 -6.31 10.73
C THR A 100 -9.28 -5.51 9.52
N TYR A 101 -8.78 -5.79 8.30
CA TYR A 101 -9.21 -5.09 7.07
C TYR A 101 -10.02 -5.97 6.10
N SER A 102 -10.12 -7.26 6.37
CA SER A 102 -10.89 -8.21 5.56
C SER A 102 -12.32 -7.74 5.33
N SER A 103 -12.96 -7.14 6.33
CA SER A 103 -14.32 -6.58 6.20
C SER A 103 -14.40 -5.45 5.17
N TYR A 104 -13.36 -4.60 5.09
CA TYR A 104 -13.31 -3.45 4.19
C TYR A 104 -12.79 -3.78 2.79
N VAL A 105 -12.17 -4.95 2.59
CA VAL A 105 -11.59 -5.35 1.30
C VAL A 105 -12.29 -6.56 0.67
N GLU A 106 -12.83 -7.50 1.47
CA GLU A 106 -13.48 -8.73 0.98
C GLU A 106 -15.02 -8.63 0.96
N HIS A 107 -15.62 -7.80 1.82
CA HIS A 107 -17.09 -7.68 1.92
C HIS A 107 -17.62 -6.30 1.53
N ALA A 108 -16.74 -5.33 1.29
CA ALA A 108 -17.13 -3.99 0.91
C ALA A 108 -17.37 -3.85 -0.61
N PRO A 109 -18.13 -2.83 -1.03
CA PRO A 109 -18.26 -2.46 -2.44
C PRO A 109 -16.92 -2.00 -3.02
N PRO A 110 -16.76 -2.05 -4.36
CA PRO A 110 -15.49 -1.77 -5.03
C PRO A 110 -14.89 -0.39 -4.70
N GLU A 111 -15.72 0.65 -4.57
CA GLU A 111 -15.27 1.99 -4.19
C GLU A 111 -14.66 2.01 -2.78
N VAL A 112 -15.33 1.40 -1.81
CA VAL A 112 -14.86 1.33 -0.43
C VAL A 112 -13.58 0.50 -0.35
N ALA A 113 -13.51 -0.62 -1.08
CA ALA A 113 -12.34 -1.47 -1.11
C ALA A 113 -11.12 -0.75 -1.69
N ALA A 114 -11.26 -0.11 -2.86
CA ALA A 114 -10.16 0.61 -3.50
C ALA A 114 -9.68 1.79 -2.64
N ASN A 115 -10.61 2.57 -2.07
CA ASN A 115 -10.25 3.67 -1.17
C ASN A 115 -9.63 3.20 0.15
N THR A 116 -10.05 2.05 0.65
CA THR A 116 -9.40 1.39 1.80
C THR A 116 -7.96 1.07 1.44
N MET A 117 -7.69 0.47 0.28
CA MET A 117 -6.32 0.18 -0.17
C MET A 117 -5.46 1.44 -0.33
N LEU A 118 -6.03 2.54 -0.84
CA LEU A 118 -5.35 3.85 -0.89
C LEU A 118 -5.04 4.42 0.51
N CYS A 119 -5.89 4.16 1.51
CA CYS A 119 -5.70 4.60 2.88
C CYS A 119 -4.69 3.76 3.66
N LEU A 120 -4.55 2.48 3.34
CA LEU A 120 -3.60 1.54 3.95
C LEU A 120 -2.15 1.76 3.50
N ARG A 121 -1.88 2.82 2.75
CA ARG A 121 -0.51 3.26 2.44
C ARG A 121 0.29 3.34 3.74
N PRO A 122 1.37 2.55 3.91
CA PRO A 122 2.28 2.71 5.03
C PRO A 122 3.01 4.03 4.81
N THR A 123 2.51 5.14 5.35
CA THR A 123 3.20 6.41 5.19
C THR A 123 4.48 6.51 6.02
N THR A 124 4.74 5.64 6.99
CA THR A 124 5.55 6.13 8.12
C THR A 124 6.25 5.09 9.02
N CYS A 125 6.69 3.90 8.53
CA CYS A 125 7.53 3.03 9.41
C CYS A 125 9.02 2.96 9.05
N TRP A 126 9.45 3.50 7.91
CA TRP A 126 10.90 3.60 7.59
C TRP A 126 11.30 4.91 6.90
N ILE A 127 10.39 5.56 6.17
CA ILE A 127 10.71 6.71 5.31
C ILE A 127 10.83 8.04 6.08
N SER A 128 10.22 8.16 7.26
CA SER A 128 10.23 9.42 8.03
C SER A 128 11.45 9.57 8.94
N SER A 129 12.19 8.49 9.22
CA SER A 129 13.41 8.56 10.05
C SER A 129 14.63 9.07 9.29
N PHE A 130 14.57 9.21 7.96
CA PHE A 130 15.63 9.82 7.15
C PHE A 130 15.39 11.30 6.84
N GLY A 131 14.18 11.81 7.03
CA GLY A 131 13.81 13.20 6.71
C GLY A 131 14.11 14.22 7.81
N SER A 132 14.48 13.79 9.03
CA SER A 132 14.79 14.69 10.15
C SER A 132 16.27 14.81 10.48
N TRP A 133 17.18 14.29 9.64
CA TRP A 133 18.64 14.34 9.84
C TRP A 133 19.41 15.16 8.79
N SER A 134 18.71 16.00 8.00
CA SER A 134 19.36 16.98 7.11
C SER A 134 19.17 18.44 7.57
N ARG A 135 18.89 18.66 8.87
CA ARG A 135 18.87 20.00 9.50
C ARG A 135 19.72 20.07 10.78
N ARG A 136 20.80 19.31 10.84
CA ARG A 136 21.94 19.52 11.73
C ARG A 136 23.20 19.07 11.00
N PHE A 137 23.61 19.87 10.03
CA PHE A 137 24.96 20.32 9.68
C PHE A 137 24.80 21.26 8.48
#